data_AF-A0A950JJR9-F1
#
_entry.id   AF-A0A950JJR9-F1
#
_cell.length_a   1.000
_cell.length_b   1.000
_cell.length_c   1.000
_cell.angle_alpha   90.00
_cell.angle_beta   90.00
_cell.angle_gamma   90.00
#
_symmetry.space_group_name_H-M   'P 1'
#
loop_
_entity.id
_entity.type
_entity.pdbx_description
1 polymer ?
#
loop_
_entity_poly.entity_id
_entity_poly.type
_entity_poly.pdbx_seq_one_letter_code
_entity_poly.pdbx_strand_id
1 'polypeptide(L)'
;SSAREIFRKFRTPGEGEKLILEGNAFVERVLPIGMRRKLTDEEMSVYHAPFPTPQSRRPTWRFPNELPIAGEPADVYATMERAHAALAASTYPKLLFAAEPGALVSPAYAEELAGKLRDCRFVKLGDGIHYLQEDHPETIGRSVAAFIAEVEGRRTKSAA
;
A
#
# COMPACT_ATOMS: atom_id res chain seq x y z
N SER A 1 -6.23 -13.24 -11.41
CA SER A 1 -6.45 -11.85 -11.87
C SER A 1 -5.21 -11.38 -12.61
N SER A 2 -5.36 -10.44 -13.54
CA SER A 2 -4.26 -9.86 -14.32
C SER A 2 -3.10 -9.33 -13.45
N ALA A 3 -3.40 -8.74 -12.29
CA ALA A 3 -2.39 -8.28 -11.34
C ALA A 3 -1.51 -9.42 -10.75
N ARG A 4 -2.05 -10.62 -10.52
CA ARG A 4 -1.22 -11.75 -10.04
C ARG A 4 -0.23 -12.19 -11.10
N GLU A 5 -0.62 -12.17 -12.37
CA GLU A 5 0.24 -12.57 -13.48
C GLU A 5 1.36 -11.56 -13.72
N ILE A 6 1.08 -10.24 -13.65
CA ILE A 6 2.12 -9.22 -13.82
C ILE A 6 3.16 -9.29 -12.70
N PHE A 7 2.74 -9.47 -11.45
CA PHE A 7 3.67 -9.60 -10.32
C PHE A 7 4.46 -10.91 -10.33
N ARG A 8 3.91 -12.00 -10.89
CA ARG A 8 4.70 -13.22 -11.15
C ARG A 8 5.83 -12.93 -12.13
N LYS A 9 5.54 -12.27 -13.26
CA LYS A 9 6.56 -11.89 -14.25
C LYS A 9 7.62 -10.94 -13.68
N PHE A 10 7.22 -9.98 -12.86
CA PHE A 10 8.16 -9.08 -12.17
C PHE A 10 9.14 -9.80 -11.25
N ARG A 11 8.76 -10.97 -10.75
CA ARG A 11 9.57 -11.83 -9.88
C ARG A 11 10.32 -12.94 -10.62
N THR A 12 10.13 -13.05 -11.93
CA THR A 12 10.84 -14.02 -12.77
C THR A 12 12.18 -13.41 -13.20
N PRO A 13 13.33 -14.03 -12.90
CA PRO A 13 14.64 -13.52 -13.32
C PRO A 13 14.73 -13.26 -14.82
N GLY A 14 15.27 -12.10 -15.20
CA GLY A 14 15.40 -11.64 -16.58
C GLY A 14 14.11 -11.01 -17.14
N GLU A 15 12.94 -11.61 -16.88
CA GLU A 15 11.66 -11.01 -17.30
C GLU A 15 11.34 -9.73 -16.51
N GLY A 16 11.54 -9.75 -15.18
CA GLY A 16 11.28 -8.61 -14.32
C GLY A 16 12.19 -7.43 -14.65
N GLU A 17 13.47 -7.68 -14.89
CA GLU A 17 14.47 -6.69 -15.28
C GLU A 17 14.07 -6.04 -16.62
N LYS A 18 13.71 -6.85 -17.62
CA LYS A 18 13.24 -6.35 -18.92
C LYS A 18 11.97 -5.49 -18.77
N LEU A 19 11.00 -5.96 -17.99
CA LEU A 19 9.73 -5.25 -17.83
C LEU A 19 9.89 -3.94 -17.05
N ILE A 20 10.65 -3.95 -15.95
CA ILE A 20 10.72 -2.80 -15.03
C ILE A 20 11.94 -1.92 -15.30
N LEU A 21 13.14 -2.47 -15.42
CA LEU A 21 14.35 -1.67 -15.62
C LEU A 21 14.39 -1.08 -17.03
N GLU A 22 14.17 -1.90 -18.06
CA GLU A 22 14.17 -1.41 -19.45
C GLU A 22 12.83 -0.73 -19.78
N GLY A 23 11.71 -1.40 -19.47
CA GLY A 23 10.36 -0.98 -19.87
C GLY A 23 9.61 -0.03 -18.93
N ASN A 24 10.17 0.30 -17.76
CA ASN A 24 9.54 1.17 -16.74
C ASN A 24 8.10 0.73 -16.35
N ALA A 25 7.75 -0.55 -16.50
CA ALA A 25 6.36 -1.00 -16.45
C ALA A 25 5.67 -0.78 -15.09
N PHE A 26 6.42 -0.63 -14.00
CA PHE A 26 5.83 -0.33 -12.70
C PHE A 26 5.17 1.06 -12.71
N VAL A 27 5.86 2.08 -13.24
CA VAL A 27 5.34 3.45 -13.31
C VAL A 27 4.37 3.60 -14.48
N GLU A 28 4.72 3.07 -15.65
CA GLU A 28 3.93 3.25 -16.88
C GLU A 28 2.61 2.46 -16.89
N ARG A 29 2.54 1.35 -16.14
CA ARG A 29 1.41 0.41 -16.20
C ARG A 29 0.80 0.13 -14.85
N VAL A 30 1.61 -0.21 -13.84
CA VAL A 30 1.06 -0.62 -12.52
C VAL A 30 0.49 0.56 -11.74
N LEU A 31 1.16 1.71 -11.77
CA LEU A 31 0.66 2.92 -11.12
C LEU A 31 -0.73 3.34 -11.65
N PRO A 32 -0.94 3.57 -12.96
CA PRO A 32 -2.24 4.00 -13.49
C PRO A 32 -3.39 3.01 -13.27
N ILE A 33 -3.15 1.70 -13.36
CA ILE A 33 -4.21 0.69 -13.13
C ILE A 33 -4.55 0.53 -11.65
N GLY A 34 -3.74 1.09 -10.76
CA GLY A 34 -3.90 0.99 -9.31
C GLY A 34 -4.82 2.06 -8.73
N MET A 35 -5.48 2.89 -9.54
CA MET A 35 -6.41 3.93 -9.11
C MET A 35 -7.59 4.03 -10.07
N ARG A 36 -8.66 4.73 -9.67
CA ARG A 36 -9.87 4.90 -10.48
C ARG A 36 -9.78 6.11 -11.40
N ARG A 37 -9.32 7.25 -10.88
CA ARG A 37 -9.15 8.44 -11.70
C ARG A 37 -7.97 8.27 -12.66
N LYS A 38 -8.01 9.03 -13.75
CA LYS A 38 -6.85 9.16 -14.64
C LYS A 38 -5.96 10.30 -14.12
N LEU A 39 -4.67 10.03 -13.93
CA LEU A 39 -3.67 11.07 -13.67
C LEU A 39 -3.53 11.98 -14.88
N THR A 40 -3.32 13.27 -14.65
CA THR A 40 -2.95 14.22 -15.71
C THR A 40 -1.53 13.96 -16.19
N ASP A 41 -1.17 14.51 -17.35
CA ASP A 41 0.20 14.38 -17.87
C ASP A 41 1.22 15.05 -16.94
N GLU A 42 0.83 16.13 -16.25
CA GLU A 42 1.66 16.79 -15.25
C GLU A 42 1.90 15.91 -14.02
N GLU A 43 0.85 15.28 -13.49
CA GLU A 43 0.96 14.33 -12.37
C GLU A 43 1.80 13.12 -12.75
N MET A 44 1.58 12.55 -13.94
CA MET A 44 2.39 11.44 -14.45
C MET A 44 3.87 11.85 -14.60
N SER A 45 4.15 13.05 -15.12
CA SER A 45 5.51 13.57 -15.25
C SER A 45 6.24 13.61 -13.90
N VAL A 46 5.55 14.00 -12.82
CA VAL A 46 6.11 13.97 -11.46
C VAL A 46 6.45 12.55 -11.02
N TYR A 47 5.56 11.58 -11.26
CA TYR A 47 5.84 10.16 -10.96
C TYR A 47 6.98 9.58 -11.81
N HIS A 48 7.17 10.08 -13.04
CA HIS A 48 8.26 9.67 -13.93
C HIS A 48 9.61 10.23 -13.55
N ALA A 49 9.65 11.45 -13.01
CA ALA A 49 10.88 12.21 -12.79
C ALA A 49 12.00 11.45 -12.04
N PRO A 50 11.73 10.60 -11.03
CA PRO A 50 12.79 9.82 -10.36
C PRO A 50 13.33 8.64 -11.18
N PHE A 51 12.67 8.25 -12.27
CA PHE A 51 12.92 6.99 -13.00
C PHE A 51 13.39 7.15 -14.46
N PRO A 52 14.29 8.10 -14.79
CA PRO A 52 14.66 8.38 -16.18
C PRO A 52 15.53 7.29 -16.81
N THR A 53 16.21 6.44 -16.02
CA THR A 53 17.14 5.44 -16.53
C THR A 53 16.87 4.05 -15.95
N PRO A 54 17.31 2.97 -16.62
CA PRO A 54 17.22 1.62 -16.06
C PRO A 54 17.86 1.49 -14.67
N GLN A 55 18.97 2.18 -14.43
CA GLN A 55 19.66 2.16 -13.15
C GLN A 55 18.82 2.79 -12.03
N SER A 56 18.09 3.88 -12.30
CA SER A 56 17.24 4.52 -11.29
C SER A 56 15.96 3.75 -10.99
N ARG A 57 15.55 2.81 -11.86
CA ARG A 57 14.39 1.93 -11.69
C ARG A 57 14.66 0.68 -10.83
N ARG A 58 15.89 0.48 -10.36
CA ARG A 58 16.24 -0.64 -9.48
C ARG A 58 15.34 -0.77 -8.25
N PRO A 59 14.95 0.31 -7.54
CA PRO A 59 14.04 0.20 -6.41
C PRO A 59 12.66 -0.34 -6.80
N THR A 60 12.10 0.11 -7.93
CA THR A 60 10.77 -0.34 -8.40
C THR A 60 10.81 -1.77 -8.95
N TRP A 61 11.98 -2.27 -9.38
CA TRP A 61 12.19 -3.69 -9.69
C TRP A 61 12.39 -4.55 -8.43
N ARG A 62 13.15 -4.06 -7.45
CA ARG A 62 13.44 -4.83 -6.24
C ARG A 62 12.20 -4.99 -5.38
N PHE A 63 11.36 -3.96 -5.27
CA PHE A 63 10.16 -3.98 -4.43
C PHE A 63 9.24 -5.20 -4.66
N PRO A 64 8.77 -5.53 -5.88
CA PRO A 64 7.94 -6.71 -6.10
C PRO A 64 8.67 -8.03 -5.81
N ASN A 65 10.01 -8.07 -5.88
CA ASN A 65 10.84 -9.22 -5.51
C ASN A 65 10.95 -9.41 -3.99
N GLU A 66 10.76 -8.36 -3.21
CA GLU A 66 10.74 -8.40 -1.74
C GLU A 66 9.37 -8.77 -1.15
N LEU A 67 8.30 -8.85 -1.96
CA LEU A 67 6.99 -9.23 -1.45
C LEU A 67 7.05 -10.63 -0.81
N PRO A 68 6.63 -10.79 0.46
CA PRO A 68 6.71 -12.06 1.18
C PRO A 68 5.57 -12.98 0.72
N ILE A 69 5.85 -13.87 -0.23
CA ILE A 69 4.87 -14.77 -0.84
C ILE A 69 5.36 -16.21 -0.68
N ALA A 70 4.50 -17.07 -0.11
CA ALA A 70 4.79 -18.50 0.08
C ALA A 70 6.14 -18.77 0.78
N GLY A 71 6.48 -17.95 1.78
CA GLY A 71 7.72 -18.07 2.55
C GLY A 71 8.92 -17.32 1.99
N GLU A 72 8.81 -16.69 0.80
CA GLU A 72 9.96 -16.10 0.11
C GLU A 72 9.79 -14.59 -0.20
N PRO A 73 10.85 -13.76 -0.03
CA PRO A 73 12.16 -14.14 0.53
C PRO A 73 12.08 -14.36 2.05
N ALA A 74 12.78 -15.39 2.53
CA ALA A 74 12.62 -15.91 3.90
C ALA A 74 12.88 -14.89 5.02
N ASP A 75 13.85 -14.00 4.83
CA ASP A 75 14.19 -12.93 5.76
C ASP A 75 13.07 -11.88 5.88
N VAL A 76 12.51 -11.43 4.75
CA VAL A 76 11.37 -10.51 4.74
C VAL A 76 10.12 -11.19 5.27
N TYR A 77 9.87 -12.44 4.87
CA TYR A 77 8.71 -13.21 5.35
C TYR A 77 8.73 -13.31 6.88
N ALA A 78 9.83 -13.80 7.46
CA ALA A 78 9.97 -13.92 8.90
C ALA A 78 9.90 -12.56 9.61
N THR A 79 10.40 -11.49 8.98
CA THR A 79 10.32 -10.14 9.54
C THR A 79 8.88 -9.62 9.57
N MET A 80 8.12 -9.84 8.51
CA MET A 80 6.71 -9.44 8.44
C MET A 80 5.82 -10.26 9.38
N GLU A 81 6.10 -11.55 9.57
CA GLU A 81 5.41 -12.36 10.59
C GLU A 81 5.61 -11.78 12.00
N ARG A 82 6.86 -11.47 12.38
CA ARG A 82 7.16 -10.84 13.67
C ARG A 82 6.51 -9.46 13.80
N ALA A 83 6.54 -8.65 12.74
CA ALA A 83 5.92 -7.32 12.74
C ALA A 83 4.40 -7.40 12.91
N HIS A 84 3.72 -8.34 12.24
CA HIS A 84 2.28 -8.54 12.39
C HIS A 84 1.90 -9.08 13.78
N ALA A 85 2.69 -9.98 14.37
CA ALA A 85 2.49 -10.43 15.75
C ALA A 85 2.60 -9.27 16.74
N ALA A 86 3.62 -8.41 16.57
CA ALA A 86 3.78 -7.21 17.38
C ALA A 86 2.63 -6.20 17.17
N LEU A 87 2.17 -5.99 15.93
CA LEU A 87 1.03 -5.13 15.60
C LEU A 87 -0.27 -5.61 16.26
N ALA A 88 -0.49 -6.92 16.32
CA ALA A 88 -1.66 -7.51 16.99
C ALA A 88 -1.63 -7.32 18.52
N ALA A 89 -0.44 -7.37 19.12
CA ALA A 89 -0.26 -7.16 20.56
C ALA A 89 -0.26 -5.67 20.96
N SER A 90 0.07 -4.76 20.05
CA SER A 90 0.28 -3.35 20.35
C SER A 90 -1.00 -2.62 20.73
N THR A 91 -0.88 -1.64 21.62
CA THR A 91 -2.01 -0.89 22.18
C THR A 91 -2.12 0.55 21.69
N TYR A 92 -1.20 1.01 20.83
CA TYR A 92 -1.33 2.34 20.24
C TYR A 92 -2.58 2.39 19.34
N PRO A 93 -3.27 3.55 19.26
CA PRO A 93 -4.40 3.74 18.37
C PRO A 93 -4.02 3.51 16.90
N LYS A 94 -4.90 2.87 16.12
CA LYS A 94 -4.68 2.54 14.70
C LYS A 94 -5.88 3.01 13.87
N LEU A 95 -5.60 3.45 12.65
CA LEU A 95 -6.61 3.81 11.65
C LEU A 95 -6.32 3.04 10.36
N LEU A 96 -7.23 2.17 9.95
CA LEU A 96 -7.12 1.35 8.74
C LEU A 96 -8.10 1.84 7.69
N PHE A 97 -7.60 2.12 6.48
CA PHE A 97 -8.41 2.48 5.32
C PHE A 97 -8.48 1.31 4.33
N ALA A 98 -9.65 1.07 3.75
CA ALA A 98 -9.80 0.20 2.58
C ALA A 98 -10.90 0.70 1.64
N ALA A 99 -10.82 0.28 0.39
CA ALA A 99 -11.78 0.59 -0.67
C ALA A 99 -12.24 -0.69 -1.37
N GLU A 100 -13.31 -0.61 -2.13
CA GLU A 100 -13.90 -1.69 -2.93
C GLU A 100 -13.51 -1.52 -4.40
N PRO A 101 -13.00 -2.56 -5.10
CA PRO A 101 -12.68 -3.89 -4.58
C PRO A 101 -11.38 -3.92 -3.77
N GLY A 102 -10.60 -2.83 -3.79
CA GLY A 102 -9.25 -2.82 -3.27
C GLY A 102 -8.29 -3.60 -4.19
N ALA A 103 -7.07 -3.81 -3.72
CA ALA A 103 -6.04 -4.57 -4.43
C ALA A 103 -5.39 -5.63 -3.54
N LEU A 104 -4.57 -5.20 -2.58
CA LEU A 104 -3.93 -6.08 -1.60
C LEU A 104 -4.88 -6.43 -0.44
N VAL A 105 -5.71 -5.46 -0.05
CA VAL A 105 -6.63 -5.54 1.09
C VAL A 105 -8.04 -5.32 0.55
N SER A 106 -8.87 -6.36 0.59
CA SER A 106 -10.30 -6.23 0.31
C SER A 106 -11.03 -5.64 1.52
N PRO A 107 -12.22 -5.05 1.35
CA PRO A 107 -13.00 -4.54 2.49
C PRO A 107 -13.30 -5.60 3.54
N ALA A 108 -13.66 -6.82 3.12
CA ALA A 108 -13.92 -7.92 4.04
C ALA A 108 -12.67 -8.30 4.86
N TYR A 109 -11.50 -8.36 4.22
CA TYR A 109 -10.25 -8.64 4.92
C TYR A 109 -9.84 -7.48 5.85
N ALA A 110 -10.07 -6.22 5.45
CA ALA A 110 -9.81 -5.05 6.30
C ALA A 110 -10.67 -5.06 7.57
N GLU A 111 -11.96 -5.40 7.44
CA GLU A 111 -12.89 -5.51 8.57
C GLU A 111 -12.47 -6.62 9.53
N GLU A 112 -12.13 -7.80 9.00
CA GLU A 112 -11.58 -8.91 9.80
C GLU A 112 -10.29 -8.52 10.52
N LEU A 113 -9.36 -7.87 9.83
CA LEU A 113 -8.08 -7.43 10.39
C LEU A 113 -8.31 -6.41 11.51
N ALA A 114 -9.13 -5.37 11.27
CA ALA A 114 -9.43 -4.37 12.28
C ALA A 114 -10.06 -4.98 13.54
N GLY A 115 -10.93 -5.98 13.39
CA GLY A 115 -11.53 -6.70 14.52
C GLY A 115 -10.53 -7.53 15.35
N LYS A 116 -9.38 -7.91 14.78
CA LYS A 116 -8.30 -8.63 15.49
C LYS A 116 -7.27 -7.71 16.15
N LEU A 117 -7.20 -6.44 15.73
CA LEU A 117 -6.25 -5.47 16.24
C LEU A 117 -6.84 -4.68 17.41
N ARG A 118 -6.01 -4.36 18.42
CA ARG A 118 -6.43 -3.49 19.54
C ARG A 118 -6.51 -2.03 19.08
N ASP A 119 -7.55 -1.31 19.53
CA ASP A 119 -7.77 0.12 19.25
C ASP A 119 -7.60 0.48 17.76
N CYS A 120 -8.21 -0.33 16.88
CA CYS A 120 -8.16 -0.13 15.43
C CYS A 120 -9.51 0.31 14.88
N ARG A 121 -9.57 1.54 14.36
CA ARG A 121 -10.73 2.05 13.63
C ARG A 121 -10.60 1.71 12.15
N PHE A 122 -11.62 1.06 11.59
CA PHE A 122 -11.71 0.81 10.15
C PHE A 122 -12.53 1.92 9.47
N VAL A 123 -12.03 2.45 8.34
CA VAL A 123 -12.70 3.44 7.48
C VAL A 123 -12.80 2.88 6.06
N LYS A 124 -14.04 2.67 5.60
CA LYS A 124 -14.33 2.27 4.22
C LYS A 124 -14.47 3.51 3.34
N LEU A 125 -13.60 3.65 2.32
CA LEU A 125 -13.52 4.85 1.48
C LEU A 125 -14.50 4.86 0.29
N GLY A 126 -15.07 3.71 -0.08
CA GLY A 126 -15.91 3.57 -1.27
C GLY A 126 -15.16 2.89 -2.41
N ASP A 127 -15.36 3.32 -3.67
CA ASP A 127 -14.72 2.72 -4.84
C ASP A 127 -13.23 3.10 -4.94
N GLY A 128 -12.33 2.13 -5.09
CA GLY A 128 -10.89 2.37 -5.14
C GLY A 128 -10.09 1.07 -5.29
N ILE A 129 -8.82 1.19 -5.72
CA ILE A 129 -7.98 0.03 -6.05
C ILE A 129 -6.78 -0.09 -5.08
N HIS A 130 -5.65 0.57 -5.34
CA HIS A 130 -4.42 0.46 -4.56
C HIS A 130 -3.91 1.82 -4.06
N TYR A 131 -3.81 2.81 -4.96
CA TYR A 131 -3.36 4.17 -4.66
C TYR A 131 -4.54 5.03 -4.20
N LEU A 132 -5.12 4.68 -3.04
CA LEU A 132 -6.34 5.30 -2.52
C LEU A 132 -6.20 6.80 -2.24
N GLN A 133 -4.97 7.28 -2.09
CA GLN A 133 -4.66 8.69 -1.92
C GLN A 133 -5.03 9.51 -3.16
N GLU A 134 -4.99 8.91 -4.34
CA GLU A 134 -5.32 9.60 -5.59
C GLU A 134 -6.83 9.73 -5.77
N ASP A 135 -7.59 8.74 -5.32
CA ASP A 135 -9.05 8.73 -5.46
C ASP A 135 -9.78 9.39 -4.27
N HIS A 136 -9.20 9.31 -3.06
CA HIS A 136 -9.83 9.74 -1.80
C HIS A 136 -8.96 10.67 -0.93
N PRO A 137 -8.21 11.64 -1.50
CA PRO A 137 -7.25 12.44 -0.73
C PRO A 137 -7.93 13.18 0.44
N GLU A 138 -9.10 13.77 0.16
CA GLU A 138 -9.82 14.60 1.11
C GLU A 138 -10.42 13.80 2.28
N THR A 139 -11.00 12.64 1.98
CA THR A 139 -11.58 11.77 3.01
C THR A 139 -10.49 11.18 3.89
N ILE A 140 -9.35 10.76 3.31
CA ILE A 140 -8.19 10.29 4.07
C ILE A 140 -7.66 11.40 4.96
N GLY A 141 -7.38 12.59 4.40
CA GLY A 141 -6.84 13.73 5.14
C GLY A 141 -7.70 14.15 6.33
N ARG A 142 -9.02 14.33 6.12
CA ARG A 142 -9.95 14.65 7.20
C ARG A 142 -10.02 13.55 8.27
N SER A 143 -10.03 12.29 7.85
CA SER A 143 -10.11 11.15 8.77
C SER A 143 -8.86 11.04 9.65
N VAL A 144 -7.67 11.28 9.08
CA VAL A 144 -6.41 11.31 9.82
C VAL A 144 -6.36 12.50 10.78
N ALA A 145 -6.76 13.70 10.34
CA ALA A 145 -6.78 14.88 11.20
C ALA A 145 -7.72 14.71 12.40
N ALA A 146 -8.94 14.21 12.17
CA ALA A 146 -9.89 13.90 13.22
C ALA A 146 -9.36 12.82 14.19
N PHE A 147 -8.69 11.79 13.66
CA PHE A 147 -8.06 10.74 14.45
C PHE A 147 -6.97 11.28 15.38
N ILE A 148 -6.08 12.14 14.87
CA ILE A 148 -5.01 12.74 15.68
C ILE A 148 -5.61 13.60 16.80
N ALA A 149 -6.59 14.46 16.48
CA ALA A 149 -7.25 15.29 17.48
C ALA A 149 -7.92 14.47 18.60
N GLU A 150 -8.56 13.36 18.22
CA GLU A 150 -9.16 12.42 19.17
C GLU A 150 -8.12 11.76 20.08
N VAL A 151 -7.02 11.26 19.52
CA VAL A 151 -5.95 10.59 20.26
C VAL A 151 -5.27 11.54 21.25
N GLU A 152 -4.92 12.75 20.82
CA GLU A 152 -4.32 13.76 21.70
C GLU A 152 -5.31 14.23 22.80
N GLY A 153 -6.60 14.31 22.46
CA GLY A 153 -7.67 14.58 23.42
C GLY A 153 -7.79 13.49 24.51
N ARG A 154 -7.68 12.21 24.15
CA ARG A 154 -7.67 11.08 25.11
C ARG A 154 -6.44 11.13 26.02
N ARG A 155 -5.26 11.45 25.46
CA ARG A 155 -4.01 11.54 26.21
C ARG A 155 -4.05 12.62 27.29
N THR A 156 -4.57 13.80 26.94
CA THR A 156 -4.73 14.92 27.89
C THR A 156 -5.65 14.52 29.05
N LYS A 157 -6.78 13.87 28.76
CA LYS A 157 -7.74 13.41 29.78
C LYS A 157 -7.18 12.31 30.69
N SER A 158 -6.29 11.46 30.19
CA SER A 158 -5.65 10.41 30.99
C SER A 158 -4.51 10.93 31.88
N ALA A 159 -4.03 12.16 31.64
CA ALA A 159 -2.95 12.79 32.40
C ALA A 159 -3.45 13.79 33.46
N ALA A 160 -4.76 14.07 33.48
CA ALA A 160 -5.44 14.90 34.47
C ALA A 160 -6.14 14.03 35.51
#